data_AF-A0A549SHI7-F1
#
_entry.id   AF-A0A549SHI7-F1
#
_cell.length_a   1.000
_cell.length_b   1.000
_cell.length_c   1.000
_cell.angle_alpha   90.00
_cell.angle_beta   90.00
_cell.angle_gamma   90.00
#
_symmetry.space_group_name_H-M   'P 1'
#
loop_
_entity.id
_entity.type
_entity.pdbx_description
1 polymer ?
#
loop_
_entity_poly.entity_id
_entity_poly.type
_entity_poly.pdbx_seq_one_letter_code
_entity_poly.pdbx_strand_id
1 'polypeptide(L)'
;MKRVFVLIAYFLFTFPAVADSFSPDEKALTKMAATLAYGESRCPHLEGNTPSLALMATSRRVSPDDWRKGGRLRGLLEANIQLVKAEFDSTDDKIFCLGLEAAFGPNGVKAPGAMRRK
;
A
#
# COMPACT_ATOMS: atom_id res chain seq x y z
N MET A 1 -33.57 -25.84 -24.07
CA MET A 1 -33.14 -24.76 -23.14
C MET A 1 -32.45 -25.35 -21.91
N LYS A 2 -31.26 -25.96 -22.05
CA LYS A 2 -30.53 -26.58 -20.92
C LYS A 2 -29.00 -26.36 -20.94
N ARG A 3 -28.46 -25.66 -21.94
CA ARG A 3 -27.00 -25.52 -22.14
C ARG A 3 -26.42 -24.16 -21.72
N VAL A 4 -27.27 -23.18 -21.42
CA VAL A 4 -26.81 -21.80 -21.10
C VAL A 4 -26.52 -21.63 -19.60
N PHE A 5 -27.15 -22.41 -18.72
CA PHE A 5 -26.98 -22.26 -17.26
C PHE A 5 -25.69 -22.86 -16.69
N VAL A 6 -24.96 -23.68 -17.43
CA VAL A 6 -23.73 -24.34 -16.93
C VAL A 6 -22.49 -23.44 -17.06
N LEU A 7 -22.52 -22.45 -17.97
CA LEU A 7 -21.37 -21.57 -18.21
C LEU A 7 -21.25 -20.41 -17.20
N ILE A 8 -22.36 -20.00 -16.57
CA ILE A 8 -22.35 -18.91 -15.57
C ILE A 8 -21.82 -19.41 -14.21
N ALA A 9 -22.01 -20.69 -13.89
CA ALA A 9 -21.49 -21.27 -12.65
C ALA A 9 -19.95 -21.45 -12.66
N TYR A 10 -19.33 -21.58 -13.84
CA TYR A 10 -17.87 -21.75 -13.96
C TYR A 10 -17.10 -20.42 -13.86
N PHE A 11 -17.76 -19.30 -14.16
CA PHE A 11 -17.14 -17.97 -14.10
C PHE A 11 -17.09 -17.37 -12.70
N LEU A 12 -17.91 -17.86 -11.77
CA LEU A 12 -17.92 -17.40 -10.37
C LEU A 12 -16.94 -18.15 -9.47
N PHE A 13 -16.23 -19.16 -9.98
CA PHE A 13 -15.28 -19.99 -9.22
C PHE A 13 -13.81 -19.80 -9.60
N THR A 14 -13.49 -18.86 -10.50
CA THR A 14 -12.14 -18.67 -11.05
C THR A 14 -11.55 -17.27 -10.83
N PHE A 15 -12.15 -16.45 -9.94
CA PHE A 15 -11.41 -15.33 -9.38
C PHE A 15 -10.57 -15.85 -8.21
N PRO A 16 -9.23 -15.90 -8.37
CA PRO A 16 -8.40 -16.77 -7.58
C PRO A 16 -8.23 -16.22 -6.18
N ALA A 17 -8.06 -17.16 -5.26
CA ALA A 17 -7.63 -17.00 -3.88
C ALA A 17 -6.23 -16.37 -3.76
N VAL A 18 -6.01 -15.18 -4.31
CA VAL A 18 -4.76 -14.41 -4.15
C VAL A 18 -4.78 -13.62 -2.83
N ALA A 19 -5.94 -13.54 -2.17
CA ALA A 19 -6.10 -12.80 -0.92
C ALA A 19 -5.47 -13.50 0.30
N ASP A 20 -5.07 -14.78 0.22
CA ASP A 20 -4.61 -15.55 1.39
C ASP A 20 -3.12 -15.93 1.42
N SER A 21 -2.31 -15.51 0.43
CA SER A 21 -0.88 -15.86 0.40
C SER A 21 0.05 -14.93 1.19
N PHE A 22 -0.48 -13.85 1.78
CA PHE A 22 0.32 -12.84 2.48
C PHE A 22 -0.09 -12.72 3.95
N SER A 23 0.89 -12.56 4.82
CA SER A 23 0.64 -12.36 6.25
C SER A 23 -0.09 -11.02 6.50
N PRO A 24 -0.82 -10.89 7.63
CA PRO A 24 -1.42 -9.61 8.01
C PRO A 24 -0.41 -8.46 8.08
N ASP A 25 0.81 -8.74 8.56
CA ASP A 25 1.89 -7.76 8.66
C ASP A 25 2.40 -7.30 7.30
N GLU A 26 2.50 -8.21 6.34
CA GLU A 26 2.87 -7.88 4.95
C GLU A 26 1.81 -7.04 4.26
N LYS A 27 0.53 -7.37 4.47
CA LYS A 27 -0.60 -6.58 3.97
C LYS A 27 -0.61 -5.18 4.57
N ALA A 28 -0.40 -5.06 5.88
CA ALA A 28 -0.33 -3.78 6.57
C ALA A 28 0.87 -2.93 6.11
N LEU A 29 2.06 -3.55 5.99
CA LEU A 29 3.27 -2.88 5.54
C LEU A 29 3.17 -2.40 4.10
N THR A 30 2.68 -3.23 3.19
CA THR A 30 2.50 -2.87 1.77
C THR A 30 1.45 -1.79 1.59
N LYS A 31 0.35 -1.80 2.36
CA LYS A 31 -0.63 -0.70 2.36
C LYS A 31 0.00 0.60 2.87
N MET A 32 0.75 0.54 3.97
CA MET A 32 1.47 1.72 4.50
C MET A 32 2.47 2.26 3.48
N ALA A 33 3.31 1.40 2.90
CA ALA A 33 4.28 1.80 1.89
C ALA A 33 3.61 2.42 0.65
N ALA A 34 2.46 1.88 0.22
CA ALA A 34 1.68 2.47 -0.86
C ALA A 34 1.14 3.86 -0.50
N THR A 35 0.61 4.05 0.71
CA THR A 35 0.14 5.35 1.20
C THR A 35 1.26 6.38 1.22
N LEU A 36 2.45 5.99 1.67
CA LEU A 36 3.63 6.85 1.71
C LEU A 36 4.12 7.21 0.31
N ALA A 37 4.21 6.23 -0.60
CA ALA A 37 4.65 6.46 -1.97
C ALA A 37 3.70 7.38 -2.75
N TYR A 38 2.38 7.14 -2.64
CA TYR A 38 1.38 8.04 -3.21
C TYR A 38 1.43 9.42 -2.54
N GLY A 39 1.59 9.43 -1.22
CA GLY A 39 1.76 10.61 -0.39
C GLY A 39 2.88 11.55 -0.84
N GLU A 40 4.08 11.02 -0.98
CA GLU A 40 5.27 11.76 -1.43
C GLU A 40 5.10 12.30 -2.86
N SER A 41 4.40 11.57 -3.74
CA SER A 41 4.12 12.04 -5.10
C SER A 41 3.15 13.22 -5.15
N ARG A 42 2.29 13.36 -4.13
CA ARG A 42 1.21 14.35 -4.09
C ARG A 42 1.50 15.53 -3.16
N CYS A 43 2.33 15.32 -2.15
CA CYS A 43 2.70 16.30 -1.14
C CYS A 43 4.16 16.74 -1.32
N PRO A 44 4.44 17.77 -2.14
CA PRO A 44 5.80 18.11 -2.56
C PRO A 44 6.74 18.49 -1.42
N HIS A 45 6.17 18.95 -0.29
CA HIS A 45 6.90 19.35 0.92
C HIS A 45 7.21 18.18 1.88
N LEU A 46 6.71 16.97 1.60
CA LEU A 46 6.95 15.78 2.39
C LEU A 46 7.82 14.79 1.59
N GLU A 47 8.63 14.02 2.31
CA GLU A 47 9.38 12.89 1.78
C GLU A 47 9.44 11.73 2.77
N GLY A 48 9.60 10.52 2.25
CA GLY A 48 9.91 9.35 3.05
C GLY A 48 11.22 9.51 3.82
N ASN A 49 11.20 9.17 5.11
CA ASN A 49 12.40 9.10 5.93
C ASN A 49 13.03 7.72 5.79
N THR A 50 13.93 7.56 4.82
CA THR A 50 14.53 6.26 4.44
C THR A 50 15.05 5.45 5.62
N PRO A 51 15.81 6.00 6.60
CA PRO A 51 16.18 5.28 7.82
C PRO A 51 15.00 4.71 8.60
N SER A 52 13.96 5.51 8.86
CA SER A 52 12.75 5.06 9.56
C SER A 52 12.03 3.96 8.79
N LEU A 53 11.90 4.11 7.47
CA LEU A 53 11.26 3.12 6.61
C LEU A 53 12.01 1.80 6.57
N ALA A 54 13.35 1.84 6.52
CA ALA A 54 14.18 0.65 6.59
C ALA A 54 14.00 -0.10 7.92
N LEU A 55 13.97 0.61 9.06
CA LEU A 55 13.70 0.02 10.37
C LEU A 55 12.29 -0.60 10.46
N MET A 56 11.29 0.04 9.84
CA MET A 56 9.92 -0.49 9.78
C MET A 56 9.79 -1.74 8.90
N ALA A 57 10.62 -1.87 7.85
CA ALA A 57 10.64 -3.05 7.00
C ALA A 57 11.36 -4.23 7.69
N THR A 58 12.53 -3.98 8.30
CA THR A 58 13.31 -5.03 8.98
C THR A 58 12.62 -5.57 10.22
N SER A 59 11.94 -4.73 11.00
CA SER A 59 11.13 -5.18 12.16
C SER A 59 9.99 -6.12 11.77
N ARG A 60 9.54 -6.08 10.50
CA ARG A 60 8.52 -6.98 9.93
C ARG A 60 9.11 -8.12 9.10
N ARG A 61 10.42 -8.39 9.23
CA ARG A 61 11.15 -9.46 8.52
C ARG A 61 11.01 -9.40 6.99
N VAL A 62 10.83 -8.19 6.46
CA VAL A 62 10.78 -7.98 5.02
C VAL A 62 12.14 -7.56 4.51
N SER A 63 12.62 -8.27 3.49
CA SER A 63 13.92 -8.00 2.87
C SER A 63 13.78 -7.03 1.69
N PRO A 64 14.84 -6.33 1.27
CA PRO A 64 14.82 -5.51 0.05
C PRO A 64 14.39 -6.30 -1.21
N ASP A 65 14.70 -7.59 -1.25
CA ASP A 65 14.40 -8.48 -2.38
C ASP A 65 12.90 -8.73 -2.57
N ASP A 66 12.12 -8.63 -1.49
CA ASP A 66 10.67 -8.77 -1.54
C ASP A 66 10.01 -7.64 -2.33
N TRP A 67 10.65 -6.47 -2.39
CA TRP A 67 10.15 -5.26 -3.04
C TRP A 67 10.69 -5.04 -4.45
N ARG A 68 11.75 -5.74 -4.85
CA ARG A 68 12.36 -5.56 -6.17
C ARG A 68 11.40 -6.02 -7.29
N LYS A 69 11.70 -5.67 -8.54
CA LYS A 69 10.94 -6.17 -9.69
C LYS A 69 10.95 -7.71 -9.70
N GLY A 70 9.77 -8.32 -9.68
CA GLY A 70 9.60 -9.78 -9.57
C GLY A 70 9.67 -10.33 -8.14
N GLY A 71 9.88 -9.49 -7.14
CA GLY A 71 9.78 -9.84 -5.72
C GLY A 71 8.33 -10.09 -5.30
N ARG A 72 8.12 -10.89 -4.26
CA ARG A 72 6.77 -11.37 -3.88
C ARG A 72 5.83 -10.27 -3.43
N LEU A 73 6.34 -9.19 -2.80
CA LEU A 73 5.50 -8.08 -2.31
C LEU A 73 5.30 -7.01 -3.37
N ARG A 74 6.04 -7.05 -4.48
CA ARG A 74 5.99 -6.03 -5.53
C ARG A 74 4.59 -5.90 -6.13
N GLY A 75 3.97 -7.01 -6.50
CA GLY A 75 2.61 -7.00 -7.06
C GLY A 75 1.57 -6.48 -6.07
N LEU A 76 1.70 -6.85 -4.79
CA LEU A 76 0.82 -6.36 -3.72
C LEU A 76 0.99 -4.86 -3.47
N LEU A 77 2.22 -4.36 -3.50
CA LEU A 77 2.51 -2.92 -3.41
C LEU A 77 1.86 -2.15 -4.56
N GLU A 78 2.04 -2.60 -5.80
CA GLU A 78 1.48 -1.95 -6.98
C GLU A 78 -0.05 -1.91 -6.93
N ALA A 79 -0.69 -3.02 -6.53
CA ALA A 79 -2.14 -3.07 -6.31
C ALA A 79 -2.59 -2.09 -5.23
N ASN A 80 -1.88 -2.04 -4.09
CA ASN A 80 -2.20 -1.11 -3.01
C ASN A 80 -2.01 0.36 -3.40
N ILE A 81 -1.04 0.70 -4.26
CA ILE A 81 -0.89 2.07 -4.77
C ILE A 81 -2.13 2.48 -5.57
N GLN A 82 -2.65 1.58 -6.43
CA GLN A 82 -3.88 1.85 -7.16
C GLN A 82 -5.10 2.00 -6.24
N LEU A 83 -5.19 1.18 -5.20
CA LEU A 83 -6.25 1.28 -4.20
C LEU A 83 -6.18 2.59 -3.41
N VAL A 84 -5.01 2.97 -2.91
CA VAL A 84 -4.80 4.25 -2.21
C VAL A 84 -5.12 5.42 -3.15
N LYS A 85 -4.69 5.35 -4.40
CA LYS A 85 -5.04 6.37 -5.39
C LYS A 85 -6.56 6.46 -5.51
N ALA A 86 -7.26 5.36 -5.77
CA ALA A 86 -8.72 5.36 -5.88
C ALA A 86 -9.44 5.86 -4.61
N GLU A 87 -8.90 5.56 -3.43
CA GLU A 87 -9.43 5.97 -2.14
C GLU A 87 -9.31 7.49 -1.93
N PHE A 88 -8.22 8.11 -2.38
CA PHE A 88 -7.90 9.50 -2.06
C PHE A 88 -7.88 10.45 -3.26
N ASP A 89 -8.03 10.01 -4.51
CA ASP A 89 -7.87 10.83 -5.73
C ASP A 89 -8.72 12.11 -5.69
N SER A 90 -9.96 12.00 -5.19
CA SER A 90 -10.90 13.11 -5.07
C SER A 90 -10.75 13.95 -3.80
N THR A 91 -9.86 13.58 -2.88
CA THR A 91 -9.60 14.35 -1.65
C THR A 91 -8.87 15.64 -2.01
N ASP A 92 -9.11 16.75 -1.30
CA ASP A 92 -8.30 17.96 -1.48
C ASP A 92 -6.84 17.73 -1.06
N ASP A 93 -5.88 18.26 -1.83
CA ASP A 93 -4.45 18.07 -1.56
C ASP A 93 -4.03 18.57 -0.19
N LYS A 94 -4.57 19.70 0.30
CA LYS A 94 -4.21 20.23 1.62
C LYS A 94 -4.69 19.30 2.72
N ILE A 95 -5.93 18.82 2.61
CA ILE A 95 -6.50 17.88 3.57
C ILE A 95 -5.73 16.57 3.57
N PHE A 96 -5.42 16.05 2.38
CA PHE A 96 -4.67 14.82 2.23
C PHE A 96 -3.26 14.96 2.84
N CYS A 97 -2.52 16.01 2.51
CA CYS A 97 -1.17 16.22 3.04
C CYS A 97 -1.16 16.46 4.55
N LEU A 98 -2.13 17.21 5.10
CA LEU A 98 -2.27 17.38 6.55
C LEU A 98 -2.56 16.05 7.25
N GLY A 99 -3.46 15.23 6.70
CA GLY A 99 -3.76 13.90 7.23
C GLY A 99 -2.55 12.97 7.16
N LEU A 100 -1.80 13.03 6.05
CA LEU A 100 -0.59 12.26 5.84
C LEU A 100 0.52 12.65 6.83
N GLU A 101 0.72 13.95 7.06
CA GLU A 101 1.66 14.45 8.07
C GLU A 101 1.22 14.08 9.49
N ALA A 102 -0.08 14.17 9.82
CA ALA A 102 -0.62 13.76 11.11
C ALA A 102 -0.49 12.24 11.35
N ALA A 103 -0.47 11.42 10.29
CA ALA A 103 -0.32 9.97 10.39
C ALA A 103 1.15 9.53 10.43
N PHE A 104 2.02 10.17 9.65
CA PHE A 104 3.36 9.65 9.33
C PHE A 104 4.50 10.66 9.55
N GLY A 105 4.20 11.92 9.84
CA GLY A 105 5.21 12.93 10.18
C GLY A 105 5.97 12.61 11.47
N PRO A 106 6.87 13.50 11.93
CA PRO A 106 7.70 13.25 13.12
C PRO A 106 6.93 12.80 14.37
N ASN A 107 5.72 13.36 14.55
CA ASN A 107 4.81 13.04 15.66
C ASN A 107 3.57 12.26 15.20
N GLY A 108 3.67 11.54 14.08
CA GLY A 108 2.54 10.89 13.42
C GLY A 108 1.92 9.76 14.25
N VAL A 109 0.60 9.61 14.21
CA VAL A 109 -0.13 8.63 15.05
C VAL A 109 -0.07 7.19 14.54
N LYS A 110 0.32 6.94 13.28
CA LYS A 110 0.37 5.60 12.68
C LYS A 110 1.78 5.05 12.60
N ALA A 111 2.70 5.84 12.07
CA ALA A 111 4.11 5.46 12.02
C ALA A 111 4.96 6.73 12.19
N PRO A 112 5.22 7.14 13.44
CA PRO A 112 5.96 8.37 13.72
C PRO A 112 7.31 8.39 13.00
N GLY A 113 7.61 9.50 12.36
CA GLY A 113 8.86 9.73 11.66
C GLY A 113 9.05 8.93 10.37
N ALA A 114 8.01 8.26 9.86
CA ALA A 114 8.05 7.60 8.54
C ALA A 114 8.19 8.60 7.39
N MET A 115 7.70 9.82 7.58
CA MET A 115 7.93 10.96 6.71
C MET A 115 8.50 12.15 7.47
N ARG A 116 9.16 13.02 6.71
CA ARG A 116 9.67 14.30 7.18
C ARG A 116 9.37 15.39 6.16
N ARG A 117 9.44 16.64 6.60
CA ARG A 117 9.45 17.78 5.68
C ARG A 117 10.80 17.83 4.97
N LYS A 118 10.76 18.18 3.68
CA LYS A 118 11.97 18.49 2.89
C LYS A 118 12.61 19.79 3.36
#